data_AF-A0A2E8YSR1-F1
#
_entry.id   AF-A0A2E8YSR1-F1
#
_cell.length_a   1.000
_cell.length_b   1.000
_cell.length_c   1.000
_cell.angle_alpha   90.00
_cell.angle_beta   90.00
_cell.angle_gamma   90.00
#
_symmetry.space_group_name_H-M   'P 1'
#
loop_
_entity.id
_entity.type
_entity.pdbx_description
1 polymer ?
#
loop_
_entity_poly.entity_id
_entity_poly.type
_entity_poly.pdbx_seq_one_letter_code
_entity_poly.pdbx_strand_id
1 'polypeptide(L)' 'EPWYHVLVHQAEHSTYVAEKNLETDLTGKPIAHPFLSQFFSELKSGVYVSLRVSH' A
#
# COMPACT_ATOMS: atom_id res chain seq x y z
N GLU A 1 -0.15 18.60 -6.79
CA GLU A 1 -0.82 17.30 -6.60
C GLU A 1 -0.01 16.46 -5.63
N PRO A 2 -0.65 15.60 -4.82
CA PRO A 2 0.04 14.81 -3.80
C PRO A 2 0.93 13.72 -4.41
N TRP A 3 1.95 13.35 -3.65
CA TRP A 3 2.84 12.23 -3.93
C TRP A 3 2.60 11.13 -2.89
N TYR A 4 2.64 9.88 -3.36
CA TYR A 4 2.40 8.71 -2.54
C TYR A 4 3.66 7.85 -2.48
N HIS A 5 3.94 7.31 -1.29
CA HIS A 5 4.93 6.26 -1.08
C HIS A 5 4.26 4.90 -1.32
N VAL A 6 4.72 4.16 -2.32
CA VAL A 6 4.07 2.94 -2.82
C VAL A 6 4.97 1.73 -2.60
N LEU A 7 4.41 0.69 -1.99
CA LEU A 7 5.02 -0.64 -1.89
C LEU A 7 4.70 -1.45 -3.15
N VAL A 8 5.71 -2.01 -3.80
CA VAL A 8 5.54 -2.70 -5.09
C VAL A 8 5.35 -4.21 -4.87
N HIS A 9 4.31 -4.80 -5.45
CA HIS A 9 4.05 -6.24 -5.31
C HIS A 9 5.25 -7.09 -5.76
N GLN A 10 5.65 -8.07 -4.93
CA GLN A 10 6.76 -8.98 -5.19
C GLN A 10 8.12 -8.30 -5.38
N ALA A 11 8.28 -7.06 -4.92
CA ALA A 11 9.55 -6.37 -4.88
C ALA A 11 9.97 -6.07 -3.44
N GLU A 12 11.28 -5.89 -3.25
CA GLU A 12 11.84 -5.45 -1.96
C GLU A 12 11.85 -3.92 -1.81
N HIS A 13 11.67 -3.20 -2.91
CA HIS A 13 11.76 -1.75 -2.95
C HIS A 13 10.39 -1.08 -3.02
N SER A 14 10.36 0.16 -2.55
CA SER A 14 9.23 1.08 -2.66
C SER A 14 9.57 2.24 -3.58
N THR A 15 8.56 2.94 -4.09
CA THR A 15 8.74 4.11 -4.96
C THR A 15 7.90 5.30 -4.49
N TYR A 16 8.16 6.48 -5.07
CA TYR A 16 7.34 7.67 -4.92
C TYR A 16 6.68 8.01 -6.25
N VAL A 17 5.36 8.16 -6.24
CA VAL A 17 4.59 8.41 -7.47
C VAL A 17 3.55 9.50 -7.25
N ALA A 18 3.35 10.35 -8.26
CA ALA A 18 2.30 11.36 -8.23
C ALA A 18 0.91 10.70 -8.35
N GLU A 19 -0.09 11.29 -7.69
CA GLU A 19 -1.49 10.79 -7.70
C GLU A 19 -2.03 10.52 -9.09
N LYS A 20 -1.76 11.43 -10.03
CA LYS A 20 -2.21 11.33 -11.43
C LYS A 20 -1.71 10.10 -12.19
N ASN A 21 -0.68 9.43 -11.67
CA ASN A 21 -0.11 8.22 -12.26
C ASN A 21 -0.57 6.94 -11.53
N LEU A 22 -1.50 7.05 -10.58
CA LEU A 22 -2.07 5.93 -9.85
C LEU A 22 -3.45 5.58 -10.39
N GLU A 23 -3.74 4.28 -10.38
CA GLU A 23 -5.07 3.73 -10.63
C GLU A 23 -5.52 2.93 -9.41
N THR A 24 -6.83 2.85 -9.19
CA THR A 24 -7.39 2.10 -8.07
C THR A 24 -7.27 0.60 -8.33
N ASP A 25 -6.73 -0.15 -7.37
CA ASP A 25 -6.77 -1.61 -7.41
C ASP A 25 -8.18 -2.12 -7.10
N LEU A 26 -8.87 -2.66 -8.11
CA LEU A 26 -10.19 -3.28 -7.98
C LEU A 26 -10.12 -4.80 -7.73
N THR A 27 -8.92 -5.40 -7.73
CA THR A 27 -8.76 -6.85 -7.57
C THR A 27 -8.92 -7.29 -6.12
N GLY A 28 -8.59 -6.42 -5.16
CA GLY A 28 -8.65 -6.71 -3.73
C GLY A 28 -7.71 -7.84 -3.29
N LYS A 29 -6.69 -8.15 -4.09
CA LYS A 29 -5.74 -9.22 -3.80
C LYS A 29 -4.64 -8.74 -2.85
N PRO A 30 -4.17 -9.61 -1.93
CA PRO A 30 -3.04 -9.25 -1.10
C PRO A 30 -1.77 -9.09 -1.94
N ILE A 31 -0.98 -8.05 -1.62
CA ILE A 31 0.39 -7.94 -2.11
C ILE A 31 1.39 -8.66 -1.20
N ALA A 32 2.49 -9.20 -1.76
CA ALA A 32 3.66 -9.65 -1.01
C ALA A 32 4.73 -8.55 -1.03
N HIS A 33 5.11 -8.03 0.13
CA HIS A 33 6.17 -7.02 0.27
C HIS A 33 6.80 -7.10 1.68
N PRO A 34 8.14 -7.03 1.83
CA PRO A 34 8.80 -7.19 3.13
C PRO A 34 8.35 -6.21 4.22
N PHE A 35 8.07 -4.95 3.84
CA PHE A 35 7.62 -3.90 4.78
C PHE A 35 6.11 -3.82 4.97
N LEU A 36 5.32 -4.75 4.42
CA LEU A 36 3.86 -4.67 4.49
C LEU A 36 3.35 -4.60 5.94
N SER A 37 3.87 -5.46 6.80
CA SER A 37 3.52 -5.54 8.23
C SER A 37 3.99 -4.36 9.07
N GLN A 38 4.83 -3.47 8.52
CA GLN A 38 5.25 -2.24 9.20
C GLN A 38 4.19 -1.14 9.08
N PHE A 39 3.38 -1.17 8.02
CA PHE A 39 2.39 -0.12 7.73
C PHE A 39 0.94 -0.60 7.85
N PHE A 40 0.69 -1.90 7.69
CA PHE A 40 -0.65 -2.48 7.62
C PHE A 40 -0.78 -3.75 8.48
N SER A 41 -1.97 -3.99 9.03
CA SER A 41 -2.27 -5.20 9.80
C SER A 41 -2.86 -6.30 8.91
N GLU A 42 -4.17 -6.28 8.71
CA GLU A 42 -4.92 -7.27 7.94
C GLU A 42 -5.51 -6.65 6.67
N LEU A 43 -5.79 -7.52 5.70
CA LEU A 43 -6.56 -7.17 4.51
C LEU A 43 -8.04 -7.45 4.79
N LYS A 44 -8.86 -6.42 4.87
CA LYS A 44 -10.29 -6.53 5.14
C LYS A 44 -11.09 -6.00 3.96
N SER A 45 -11.93 -6.85 3.37
CA SER A 45 -12.77 -6.50 2.21
C SER A 45 -11.96 -5.89 1.05
N GLY A 46 -10.76 -6.40 0.80
CA GLY A 46 -9.88 -5.91 -0.28
C GLY A 46 -9.09 -4.64 0.05
N VAL A 47 -9.18 -4.11 1.27
CA VAL A 47 -8.45 -2.90 1.70
C VAL A 47 -7.61 -3.20 2.93
N TYR A 48 -6.34 -2.79 2.91
CA TYR A 48 -5.45 -2.96 4.04
C TYR A 48 -5.80 -1.98 5.18
N VAL A 49 -5.91 -2.51 6.39
CA VAL A 49 -6.10 -1.71 7.60
C VAL A 49 -4.74 -1.11 7.98
N SER A 50 -4.65 0.23 7.97
CA SER A 50 -3.42 0.94 8.35
C SER A 50 -3.15 0.81 9.85
N LEU A 51 -1.90 0.56 10.20
CA LEU A 51 -1.42 0.44 11.58
C LEU A 51 -1.33 1.77 12.34
N ARG A 52 -1.98 2.85 11.87
CA ARG A 52 -1.91 4.17 12.51
C ARG A 52 -2.11 4.04 14.02
N VAL A 53 -1.06 4.40 14.78
CA VAL A 53 -1.21 4.86 16.16
C VAL A 53 -1.80 6.26 16.05
N SER A 54 -3.02 6.45 16.53
CA SER A 54 -3.61 7.78 16.67
C SER A 54 -2.65 8.65 17.48
N HIS A 55 -2.07 9.67 16.85
CA HIS A 55 -1.44 10.82 17.51
C HIS A 55 -2.32 12.04 17.29
#